data_AF-A0A928TM27-F1
#
_entry.id   AF-A0A928TM27-F1
#
_cell.length_a   1.000
_cell.length_b   1.000
_cell.length_c   1.000
_cell.angle_alpha   90.00
_cell.angle_beta   90.00
_cell.angle_gamma   90.00
#
_symmetry.space_group_name_H-M   'P 1'
#
loop_
_entity.id
_entity.type
_entity.pdbx_description
1 polymer ?
#
loop_
_entity_poly.entity_id
_entity_poly.type
_entity_poly.pdbx_seq_one_letter_code
_entity_poly.pdbx_strand_id
1 'polypeptide(L)'
;MTTSLINEIETQIGEARGKDAHADIKPLLRRAISRAQTEDEISFVHGSLCSELIRELSENESATTDRDRISRAEEAIRTWTSAAPQDPYPWISLADLYAYYEGDFARAKTAIDSAIDRANEVKGFYRQAHGTRIRIALKLGDLRTVEASLKALVDWKPATGVPDVGLETDFLSRIPAGAIDKRVLDLYLMRAADHGKTGSAPASGQ
;
A
#
# COMPACT_ATOMS: atom_id res chain seq x y z
N MET A 1 25.65 -13.06 18.54
CA MET A 1 25.11 -12.20 17.47
C MET A 1 23.61 -12.15 17.68
N THR A 2 23.01 -10.99 17.93
CA THR A 2 21.57 -10.83 18.09
C THR A 2 20.92 -10.92 16.71
N THR A 3 20.10 -11.94 16.46
CA THR A 3 19.28 -12.01 15.24
C THR A 3 18.31 -10.83 15.25
N SER A 4 18.23 -10.09 14.14
CA SER A 4 17.23 -9.03 13.98
C SER A 4 15.83 -9.60 14.20
N LEU A 5 14.96 -8.87 14.90
CA LEU A 5 13.57 -9.29 15.14
C LEU A 5 12.83 -9.56 13.82
N ILE A 6 13.12 -8.78 12.78
CA ILE A 6 12.56 -8.98 11.44
C ILE A 6 12.91 -10.37 10.91
N ASN A 7 14.20 -10.74 10.88
CA ASN A 7 14.64 -12.04 10.36
C ASN A 7 14.04 -13.21 11.14
N GLU A 8 13.90 -13.06 12.47
CA GLU A 8 13.24 -14.07 13.31
C GLU A 8 11.78 -14.26 12.88
N ILE A 9 11.04 -13.17 12.70
CA ILE A 9 9.62 -13.20 12.34
C ILE A 9 9.44 -13.72 10.91
N GLU A 10 10.26 -13.28 9.96
CA GLU A 10 10.24 -13.79 8.58
C GLU A 10 10.42 -15.30 8.54
N THR A 11 11.38 -15.82 9.32
CA THR A 11 11.61 -17.27 9.44
C THR A 11 10.37 -17.97 10.00
N GLN A 12 9.79 -17.46 11.09
CA GLN A 12 8.58 -18.03 11.71
C GLN A 12 7.36 -17.98 10.78
N ILE A 13 7.19 -16.88 10.02
CA ILE A 13 6.12 -16.76 9.01
C ILE A 13 6.32 -17.78 7.90
N GLY A 14 7.54 -17.93 7.38
CA GLY A 14 7.87 -18.91 6.35
C GLY A 14 7.54 -20.33 6.79
N GLU A 15 7.92 -20.70 8.01
CA GLU A 15 7.61 -22.00 8.60
C GLU A 15 6.10 -22.23 8.80
N ALA A 16 5.36 -21.20 9.22
CA ALA A 16 3.91 -21.29 9.40
C ALA A 16 3.16 -21.43 8.07
N ARG A 17 3.59 -20.71 7.03
CA ARG A 17 3.01 -20.80 5.68
C ARG A 17 3.24 -22.16 5.03
N GLY A 18 4.38 -22.81 5.28
CA GLY A 18 4.67 -24.16 4.77
C GLY A 18 3.81 -25.28 5.37
N LYS A 19 3.01 -24.99 6.40
CA LYS A 19 2.15 -25.96 7.11
C LYS A 19 0.65 -25.75 6.88
N ASP A 20 0.26 -24.92 5.90
CA ASP A 20 -1.11 -24.46 5.68
C ASP A 20 -1.77 -23.81 6.92
N ALA A 21 -0.96 -23.41 7.90
CA ALA A 21 -1.41 -22.95 9.21
C ALA A 21 -1.46 -21.42 9.29
N HIS A 22 -2.23 -20.78 8.40
CA HIS A 22 -2.45 -19.32 8.45
C HIS A 22 -2.98 -18.82 9.79
N ALA A 23 -3.67 -19.68 10.55
CA ALA A 23 -4.16 -19.40 11.89
C ALA A 23 -3.04 -19.01 12.88
N ASP A 24 -1.80 -19.49 12.65
CA ASP A 24 -0.69 -19.31 13.59
C ASP A 24 0.09 -18.00 13.38
N ILE A 25 -0.07 -17.33 12.24
CA ILE A 25 0.70 -16.13 11.89
C ILE A 25 0.24 -14.90 12.70
N LYS A 26 -1.06 -14.69 12.87
CA LYS A 26 -1.60 -13.52 13.59
C LYS A 26 -1.18 -13.49 15.07
N PRO A 27 -1.24 -14.60 15.84
CA PRO A 27 -0.71 -14.63 17.21
C PRO A 27 0.79 -14.37 17.29
N LEU A 28 1.58 -14.86 16.32
CA LEU A 28 3.02 -14.58 16.23
C LEU A 28 3.28 -13.08 16.09
N LEU A 29 2.62 -12.44 15.13
CA LEU A 29 2.76 -11.01 14.87
C LEU A 29 2.30 -10.15 16.06
N ARG A 30 1.20 -10.52 16.72
CA ARG A 30 0.75 -9.82 17.94
C ARG A 30 1.78 -9.87 19.08
N ARG A 31 2.48 -11.00 19.25
CA ARG A 31 3.58 -11.11 20.24
C ARG A 31 4.81 -10.31 19.81
N ALA A 32 5.05 -10.16 18.52
CA ALA A 32 6.16 -9.39 18.01
C ALA A 32 5.97 -7.86 18.21
N ILE A 33 4.73 -7.36 18.22
CA ILE A 33 4.46 -5.92 18.41
C ILE A 33 5.08 -5.40 19.71
N SER A 34 4.98 -6.14 20.82
CA SER A 34 5.57 -5.71 22.11
C SER A 34 7.10 -5.80 22.15
N ARG A 35 7.71 -6.46 21.15
CA ARG A 35 9.15 -6.65 21.04
C ARG A 35 9.80 -5.66 20.07
N ALA A 36 9.04 -5.09 19.14
CA ALA A 36 9.53 -4.11 18.18
C ALA A 36 10.01 -2.84 18.90
N GLN A 37 11.24 -2.42 18.62
CA GLN A 37 11.89 -1.25 19.24
C GLN A 37 12.25 -0.18 18.20
N THR A 38 12.45 -0.55 16.94
CA THR A 38 12.79 0.38 15.86
C THR A 38 11.60 0.67 14.97
N GLU A 39 11.64 1.79 14.23
CA GLU A 39 10.59 2.14 13.26
C GLU A 39 10.46 1.09 12.16
N ASP A 40 11.58 0.53 11.69
CA ASP A 40 11.59 -0.56 10.70
C ASP A 40 10.93 -1.83 11.24
N GLU A 41 11.22 -2.21 12.49
CA GLU A 41 10.59 -3.36 13.14
C GLU A 41 9.10 -3.13 13.35
N ILE A 42 8.71 -1.92 13.78
CA ILE A 42 7.30 -1.54 13.96
C ILE A 42 6.58 -1.62 12.63
N SER A 43 7.10 -0.99 11.58
CA SER A 43 6.51 -0.99 10.24
C SER A 43 6.39 -2.40 9.69
N PHE A 44 7.44 -3.22 9.81
CA PHE A 44 7.42 -4.61 9.36
C PHE A 44 6.35 -5.45 10.08
N VAL A 45 6.32 -5.40 11.42
CA VAL A 45 5.40 -6.23 12.21
C VAL A 45 3.95 -5.80 12.03
N HIS A 46 3.69 -4.50 12.11
CA HIS A 46 2.35 -3.95 11.91
C HIS A 46 1.89 -4.16 10.47
N GLY A 47 2.75 -3.93 9.48
CA GLY A 47 2.44 -4.15 8.08
C GLY A 47 2.15 -5.60 7.74
N SER A 48 2.91 -6.52 8.33
CA SER A 48 2.63 -7.96 8.21
C SER A 48 1.28 -8.31 8.82
N LEU A 49 0.94 -7.77 9.99
CA LEU A 49 -0.35 -8.04 10.64
C LEU A 49 -1.52 -7.49 9.83
N CYS A 50 -1.37 -6.27 9.31
CA CYS A 50 -2.38 -5.64 8.46
C CYS A 50 -2.59 -6.43 7.17
N SER A 51 -1.51 -6.87 6.52
CA SER A 51 -1.58 -7.68 5.30
C SER A 51 -2.33 -9.00 5.53
N GLU A 52 -2.09 -9.68 6.65
CA GLU A 52 -2.81 -10.92 6.98
C GLU A 52 -4.29 -10.68 7.30
N LEU A 53 -4.64 -9.55 7.92
CA LEU A 53 -6.04 -9.19 8.19
C LEU A 53 -6.77 -8.79 6.90
N ILE A 54 -6.13 -8.04 5.99
CA ILE A 54 -6.69 -7.69 4.68
C ILE A 54 -6.84 -8.94 3.81
N ARG A 55 -5.87 -9.86 3.84
CA ARG A 55 -5.98 -11.15 3.14
C ARG A 55 -7.18 -11.96 3.64
N GLU A 56 -7.39 -12.02 4.95
CA GLU A 56 -8.56 -12.70 5.55
C GLU A 56 -9.89 -12.10 5.06
N LEU A 57 -9.94 -10.78 4.83
CA LEU A 57 -11.11 -10.11 4.25
C LEU A 57 -11.34 -10.54 2.79
N SER A 58 -10.28 -10.66 1.99
CA SER A 58 -10.38 -11.01 0.57
C SER A 58 -10.75 -12.48 0.31
N GLU A 59 -10.51 -13.38 1.27
CA GLU A 59 -10.72 -14.82 1.10
C GLU A 59 -12.11 -15.33 1.52
N ASN A 60 -12.96 -14.50 2.16
CA ASN A 60 -14.25 -14.97 2.69
C ASN A 60 -15.42 -14.04 2.34
N GLU A 61 -16.35 -14.50 1.49
CA GLU A 61 -17.52 -13.74 1.00
C GLU A 61 -18.74 -13.69 1.97
N SER A 62 -18.56 -13.94 3.26
CA SER A 62 -19.67 -14.09 4.23
C SER A 62 -20.04 -12.78 4.95
N ALA A 63 -21.19 -12.21 4.59
CA ALA A 63 -21.64 -10.86 4.96
C ALA A 63 -21.82 -10.54 6.46
N THR A 64 -22.03 -11.52 7.35
CA THR A 64 -22.19 -11.26 8.80
C THR A 64 -20.87 -11.27 9.58
N THR A 65 -19.81 -11.85 9.00
CA THR A 65 -18.45 -11.84 9.54
C THR A 65 -17.62 -10.65 9.08
N ASP A 66 -18.11 -9.85 8.13
CA ASP A 66 -17.33 -8.78 7.50
C ASP A 66 -17.13 -7.58 8.40
N ARG A 67 -18.14 -7.15 9.18
CA ARG A 67 -18.00 -5.93 10.01
C ARG A 67 -16.98 -6.09 11.14
N ASP A 68 -16.95 -7.23 11.83
CA ASP A 68 -15.95 -7.50 12.88
C ASP A 68 -14.53 -7.56 12.28
N ARG A 69 -14.37 -8.23 11.14
CA ARG A 69 -13.09 -8.35 10.45
C ARG A 69 -12.60 -7.00 9.93
N ILE A 70 -13.48 -6.20 9.32
CA ILE A 70 -13.18 -4.83 8.87
C ILE A 70 -12.76 -4.00 10.07
N SER A 71 -13.49 -4.05 11.18
CA SER A 71 -13.14 -3.32 12.41
C SER A 71 -11.77 -3.71 12.94
N ARG A 72 -11.44 -5.01 12.94
CA ARG A 72 -10.12 -5.51 13.38
C ARG A 72 -8.99 -5.08 12.44
N ALA A 73 -9.24 -5.05 11.13
CA ALA A 73 -8.30 -4.53 10.14
C ALA A 73 -8.09 -3.03 10.34
N GLU A 74 -9.17 -2.26 10.49
CA GLU A 74 -9.11 -0.82 10.75
C GLU A 74 -8.30 -0.53 12.02
N GLU A 75 -8.59 -1.23 13.13
CA GLU A 75 -7.87 -1.07 14.40
C GLU A 75 -6.38 -1.37 14.25
N ALA A 76 -6.02 -2.47 13.57
CA ALA A 76 -4.62 -2.83 13.35
C ALA A 76 -3.88 -1.77 12.52
N ILE A 77 -4.52 -1.27 11.44
CA ILE A 77 -3.92 -0.25 10.58
C ILE A 77 -3.83 1.09 11.34
N ARG A 78 -4.84 1.48 12.13
CA ARG A 78 -4.76 2.69 12.97
C ARG A 78 -3.67 2.61 14.02
N THR A 79 -3.49 1.45 14.62
CA THR A 79 -2.39 1.22 15.55
C THR A 79 -1.05 1.40 14.83
N TRP A 80 -0.93 0.90 13.60
CA TRP A 80 0.24 1.14 12.75
C TRP A 80 0.45 2.63 12.46
N THR A 81 -0.59 3.38 12.04
CA THR A 81 -0.47 4.83 11.82
C THR A 81 -0.03 5.60 13.06
N SER A 82 -0.33 5.08 14.26
CA SER A 82 0.07 5.71 15.52
C SER A 82 1.52 5.36 15.88
N ALA A 83 1.94 4.13 15.60
CA ALA A 83 3.27 3.63 15.92
C ALA A 83 4.35 4.10 14.93
N ALA A 84 4.00 4.30 13.66
CA ALA A 84 4.86 4.81 12.60
C ALA A 84 4.13 5.93 11.83
N PRO A 85 3.99 7.14 12.42
CA PRO A 85 3.15 8.19 11.84
C PRO A 85 3.68 8.79 10.54
N GLN A 86 4.97 8.60 10.25
CA GLN A 86 5.62 9.06 9.02
C GLN A 86 5.56 8.03 7.88
N ASP A 87 5.23 6.77 8.20
CA ASP A 87 5.07 5.73 7.20
C ASP A 87 3.79 6.00 6.37
N PRO A 88 3.89 6.23 5.06
CA PRO A 88 2.72 6.47 4.22
C PRO A 88 1.88 5.20 4.00
N TYR A 89 2.47 4.01 4.08
CA TYR A 89 1.81 2.76 3.72
C TYR A 89 0.56 2.44 4.56
N PRO A 90 0.53 2.58 5.90
CA PRO A 90 -0.69 2.35 6.67
C PRO A 90 -1.82 3.30 6.26
N TRP A 91 -1.52 4.52 5.83
CA TRP A 91 -2.53 5.46 5.34
C TRP A 91 -3.08 5.05 3.97
N ILE A 92 -2.24 4.50 3.09
CA ILE A 92 -2.68 3.87 1.83
C ILE A 92 -3.62 2.70 2.16
N SER A 93 -3.23 1.84 3.10
CA SER A 93 -4.03 0.69 3.52
C SER A 93 -5.38 1.08 4.14
N LEU A 94 -5.43 2.16 4.93
CA LEU A 94 -6.70 2.72 5.42
C LEU A 94 -7.58 3.20 4.26
N ALA A 95 -6.99 3.89 3.28
CA ALA A 95 -7.74 4.38 2.13
C ALA A 95 -8.37 3.23 1.33
N ASP A 96 -7.61 2.15 1.10
CA ASP A 96 -8.11 0.95 0.44
C ASP A 96 -9.19 0.25 1.28
N LEU A 97 -8.99 0.12 2.60
CA LEU A 97 -9.99 -0.47 3.51
C LEU A 97 -11.33 0.27 3.39
N TYR A 98 -11.31 1.60 3.50
CA TYR A 98 -12.52 2.41 3.44
C TYR A 98 -13.18 2.38 2.05
N ALA A 99 -12.39 2.45 0.97
CA ALA A 99 -12.94 2.50 -0.38
C ALA A 99 -13.53 1.16 -0.85
N TYR A 100 -12.89 0.04 -0.52
CA TYR A 100 -13.23 -1.26 -1.09
C TYR A 100 -14.09 -2.14 -0.18
N TYR A 101 -13.96 -2.01 1.14
CA TYR A 101 -14.68 -2.85 2.09
C TYR A 101 -15.82 -2.10 2.81
N GLU A 102 -15.65 -0.81 3.10
CA GLU A 102 -16.72 0.00 3.73
C GLU A 102 -17.56 0.80 2.73
N GLY A 103 -17.01 1.09 1.54
CA GLY A 103 -17.62 2.02 0.59
C GLY A 103 -17.65 3.48 1.07
N ASP A 104 -16.89 3.82 2.13
CA ASP A 104 -16.79 5.17 2.67
C ASP A 104 -15.68 5.95 1.95
N PHE A 105 -16.05 6.52 0.79
CA PHE A 105 -15.12 7.28 -0.02
C PHE A 105 -14.65 8.60 0.61
N ALA A 106 -15.40 9.16 1.57
CA ALA A 106 -15.00 10.39 2.25
C ALA A 106 -13.83 10.13 3.21
N ARG A 107 -13.92 9.04 3.99
CA ARG A 107 -12.82 8.56 4.82
C ARG A 107 -11.64 8.09 3.97
N ALA A 108 -11.91 7.38 2.87
CA ALA A 108 -10.87 6.94 1.94
C ALA A 108 -10.07 8.11 1.37
N LYS A 109 -10.76 9.18 0.94
CA LYS A 109 -10.12 10.40 0.44
C LYS A 109 -9.24 11.07 1.50
N THR A 110 -9.75 11.18 2.73
CA THR A 110 -8.99 11.77 3.84
C THR A 110 -7.72 10.98 4.16
N ALA A 111 -7.82 9.65 4.15
CA ALA A 111 -6.69 8.76 4.38
C ALA A 111 -5.65 8.84 3.25
N ILE A 112 -6.08 8.85 1.98
CA ILE A 112 -5.13 8.90 0.86
C ILE A 112 -4.47 10.27 0.69
N ASP A 113 -5.17 11.36 1.00
CA ASP A 113 -4.55 12.69 1.04
C ASP A 113 -3.45 12.72 2.12
N SER A 114 -3.73 12.14 3.30
CA SER A 114 -2.73 11.99 4.38
C SER A 114 -1.54 11.11 3.97
N ALA A 115 -1.76 10.06 3.19
CA ALA A 115 -0.70 9.20 2.67
C ALA A 115 0.20 9.94 1.68
N ILE A 116 -0.37 10.76 0.80
CA ILE A 116 0.38 11.53 -0.20
C ILE A 116 1.25 12.59 0.48
N ASP A 117 0.76 13.26 1.52
CA ASP A 117 1.56 14.23 2.28
C ASP A 117 2.81 13.56 2.87
N ARG A 118 2.65 12.39 3.49
CA ARG A 118 3.76 11.60 4.06
C ARG A 118 4.70 11.05 2.98
N ALA A 119 4.14 10.51 1.90
CA ALA A 119 4.92 10.02 0.77
C ALA A 119 5.77 11.14 0.14
N ASN A 120 5.25 12.37 0.13
CA ASN A 120 5.99 13.55 -0.28
C ASN A 120 7.13 13.90 0.68
N GLU A 121 6.92 13.76 1.99
CA GLU A 121 7.93 14.04 3.01
C GLU A 121 9.06 13.00 2.97
N VAL A 122 8.73 11.72 3.00
CA VAL A 122 9.71 10.60 3.06
C VAL A 122 10.23 10.17 1.68
N LYS A 123 9.66 10.72 0.60
CA LYS A 123 9.98 10.42 -0.81
C LYS A 123 9.76 8.96 -1.21
N GLY A 124 8.91 8.23 -0.47
CA GLY A 124 8.62 6.80 -0.65
C GLY A 124 7.14 6.50 -0.79
N PHE A 125 6.80 5.38 -1.44
CA PHE A 125 5.43 4.96 -1.75
C PHE A 125 4.59 6.00 -2.51
N TYR A 126 5.24 6.97 -3.16
CA TYR A 126 4.58 8.06 -3.84
C TYR A 126 3.70 7.56 -4.99
N ARG A 127 4.21 6.61 -5.78
CA ARG A 127 3.43 6.03 -6.88
C ARG A 127 2.27 5.21 -6.38
N GLN A 128 2.48 4.43 -5.32
CA GLN A 128 1.42 3.64 -4.72
C GLN A 128 0.29 4.54 -4.20
N ALA A 129 0.63 5.60 -3.46
CA ALA A 129 -0.35 6.54 -2.92
C ALA A 129 -1.16 7.22 -4.05
N HIS A 130 -0.50 7.70 -5.10
CA HIS A 130 -1.19 8.28 -6.26
C HIS A 130 -1.98 7.27 -7.07
N GLY A 131 -1.51 6.04 -7.22
CA GLY A 131 -2.24 4.93 -7.86
C GLY A 131 -3.55 4.63 -7.12
N THR A 132 -3.50 4.49 -5.79
CA THR A 132 -4.70 4.33 -4.95
C THR A 132 -5.63 5.53 -5.06
N ARG A 133 -5.10 6.77 -5.04
CA ARG A 133 -5.93 7.97 -5.24
C ARG A 133 -6.64 7.98 -6.59
N ILE A 134 -5.97 7.56 -7.67
CA ILE A 134 -6.59 7.44 -9.00
C ILE A 134 -7.75 6.45 -8.97
N ARG A 135 -7.56 5.26 -8.37
CA ARG A 135 -8.61 4.24 -8.29
C ARG A 135 -9.83 4.72 -7.49
N ILE A 136 -9.61 5.40 -6.37
CA ILE A 136 -10.67 6.03 -5.57
C ILE A 136 -11.39 7.10 -6.39
N ALA A 137 -10.64 8.01 -7.04
CA ALA A 137 -11.20 9.09 -7.83
C ALA A 137 -12.02 8.58 -9.03
N LEU A 138 -11.59 7.50 -9.68
CA LEU A 138 -12.35 6.86 -10.76
C LEU A 138 -13.69 6.30 -10.28
N LYS A 139 -13.74 5.68 -9.09
CA LYS A 139 -15.00 5.22 -8.49
C LYS A 139 -15.97 6.38 -8.20
N LEU A 140 -15.44 7.56 -7.89
CA LEU A 140 -16.21 8.79 -7.64
C LEU A 140 -16.55 9.59 -8.91
N GLY A 141 -15.99 9.23 -10.06
CA GLY A 141 -16.09 10.03 -11.28
C GLY A 141 -15.31 11.37 -11.21
N ASP A 142 -14.38 11.53 -10.27
CA ASP A 142 -13.56 12.73 -10.12
C ASP A 142 -12.35 12.71 -11.05
N LEU A 143 -12.64 12.96 -12.34
CA LEU A 143 -11.63 12.95 -13.40
C LEU A 143 -10.57 14.04 -13.24
N ARG A 144 -10.88 15.14 -12.54
CA ARG A 144 -9.89 16.19 -12.23
C ARG A 144 -8.80 15.67 -11.30
N THR A 145 -9.19 14.93 -10.26
CA THR A 145 -8.24 14.29 -9.35
C THR A 145 -7.42 13.19 -10.04
N VAL A 146 -8.02 12.46 -10.97
CA VAL A 146 -7.29 11.48 -11.81
C VAL A 146 -6.19 12.20 -12.60
N GLU A 147 -6.54 13.27 -13.34
CA GLU A 147 -5.56 14.02 -14.13
C GLU A 147 -4.47 14.64 -13.26
N ALA A 148 -4.83 15.23 -12.12
CA ALA A 148 -3.86 15.82 -11.20
C ALA A 148 -2.86 14.78 -10.68
N SER A 149 -3.33 13.58 -10.35
CA SER A 149 -2.47 12.48 -9.89
C SER A 149 -1.56 11.96 -11.01
N LEU A 150 -2.07 11.85 -12.24
CA LEU A 150 -1.25 11.49 -13.40
C LEU A 150 -0.14 12.51 -13.67
N LYS A 151 -0.45 13.81 -13.61
CA LYS A 151 0.55 14.89 -13.73
C LYS A 151 1.62 14.76 -12.63
N ALA A 152 1.19 14.58 -11.39
CA ALA A 152 2.08 14.38 -10.25
C ALA A 152 3.03 13.18 -10.46
N LEU A 153 2.53 12.07 -10.99
CA LEU A 153 3.33 10.89 -11.33
C LEU A 153 4.29 11.14 -12.52
N VAL A 154 3.85 11.92 -13.52
CA VAL A 154 4.66 12.33 -14.66
C VAL A 154 5.78 13.28 -14.27
N ASP A 155 5.61 14.09 -13.23
CA ASP A 155 6.64 15.04 -12.76
C ASP A 155 7.57 14.43 -11.70
N TRP A 156 7.13 13.37 -11.04
CA TRP A 156 7.87 12.72 -9.96
C TRP A 156 9.22 12.16 -10.41
N LYS A 157 10.24 12.33 -9.56
CA LYS A 157 11.58 11.77 -9.74
C LYS A 157 11.91 10.97 -8.48
N PRO A 158 11.89 9.62 -8.53
CA PRO A 158 12.16 8.81 -7.36
C PRO A 158 13.61 9.01 -6.90
N ALA A 159 13.82 9.04 -5.58
CA ALA A 159 15.15 8.93 -5.02
C ALA A 159 15.62 7.47 -5.09
N THR A 160 16.91 7.26 -5.30
CA THR A 160 17.50 5.91 -5.32
C THR A 160 17.37 5.26 -3.94
N GLY A 161 16.94 4.00 -3.91
CA GLY A 161 16.87 3.20 -2.68
C GLY A 161 15.62 3.42 -1.84
N VAL A 162 14.66 4.23 -2.29
CA VAL A 162 13.40 4.43 -1.57
C VAL A 162 12.34 3.45 -2.10
N PRO A 163 11.61 2.72 -1.22
CA PRO A 163 10.60 1.77 -1.64
C PRO A 163 9.44 2.47 -2.36
N ASP A 164 9.05 1.92 -3.50
CA ASP A 164 7.85 2.30 -4.24
C ASP A 164 7.46 1.19 -5.24
N VAL A 165 6.25 1.28 -5.77
CA VAL A 165 5.78 0.39 -6.83
C VAL A 165 6.20 0.89 -8.22
N GLY A 166 6.10 0.02 -9.23
CA GLY A 166 6.16 0.45 -10.63
C GLY A 166 4.99 1.37 -10.98
N LEU A 167 5.09 2.12 -12.07
CA LEU A 167 3.91 2.83 -12.59
C LEU A 167 2.90 1.81 -13.11
N GLU A 168 1.72 1.81 -12.51
CA GLU A 168 0.65 0.86 -12.82
C GLU A 168 -0.22 1.37 -13.96
N THR A 169 -0.84 0.46 -14.72
CA THR A 169 -1.65 0.82 -15.90
C THR A 169 -3.02 0.14 -15.91
N ASP A 170 -3.32 -0.71 -14.93
CA ASP A 170 -4.58 -1.46 -14.80
C ASP A 170 -5.82 -0.55 -14.77
N PHE A 171 -5.68 0.66 -14.22
CA PHE A 171 -6.77 1.62 -14.12
C PHE A 171 -7.01 2.43 -15.40
N LEU A 172 -6.08 2.44 -16.37
CA LEU A 172 -6.18 3.29 -17.56
C LEU A 172 -7.39 2.94 -18.45
N SER A 173 -7.75 1.65 -18.51
CA SER A 173 -8.92 1.18 -19.27
C SER A 173 -10.25 1.70 -18.74
N ARG A 174 -10.27 2.22 -17.50
CA ARG A 174 -11.46 2.77 -16.83
C ARG A 174 -11.61 4.28 -17.00
N ILE A 175 -10.62 4.95 -17.59
CA ILE A 175 -10.68 6.39 -17.87
C ILE A 175 -11.51 6.60 -19.14
N PRO A 176 -12.60 7.40 -19.11
CA PRO A 176 -13.37 7.69 -20.32
C PRO A 176 -12.52 8.38 -21.39
N ALA A 177 -12.75 8.04 -22.67
CA ALA A 177 -12.02 8.64 -23.77
C ALA A 177 -12.19 10.17 -23.79
N GLY A 178 -11.08 10.91 -23.91
CA GLY A 178 -11.07 12.38 -23.92
C GLY A 178 -11.28 13.05 -22.56
N ALA A 179 -11.43 12.29 -21.47
CA ALA A 179 -11.62 12.83 -20.12
C ALA A 179 -10.35 13.48 -19.52
N ILE A 180 -9.17 13.08 -20.03
CA ILE A 180 -7.87 13.52 -19.55
C ILE A 180 -7.12 14.10 -20.76
N ASP A 181 -6.34 15.15 -20.53
CA ASP A 181 -5.44 15.70 -21.55
C ASP A 181 -4.56 14.59 -22.14
N LYS A 182 -4.65 14.43 -23.47
CA LYS A 182 -3.93 13.38 -24.21
C LYS A 182 -2.42 13.44 -23.95
N ARG A 183 -1.83 14.63 -23.84
CA ARG A 183 -0.40 14.80 -23.58
C ARG A 183 0.00 14.25 -22.22
N VAL A 184 -0.83 14.44 -21.18
CA VAL A 184 -0.57 13.89 -19.84
C VAL A 184 -0.58 12.37 -19.90
N LEU A 185 -1.56 11.78 -20.58
CA LEU A 185 -1.68 10.33 -20.73
C LEU A 185 -0.52 9.74 -21.54
N ASP A 186 -0.14 10.37 -22.65
CA ASP A 186 1.01 9.95 -23.48
C ASP A 186 2.31 9.97 -22.67
N LEU A 187 2.55 11.04 -21.89
CA LEU A 187 3.75 11.16 -21.04
C LEU A 187 3.75 10.08 -19.94
N TYR A 188 2.60 9.83 -19.31
CA TYR A 188 2.48 8.78 -18.30
C TYR A 188 2.83 7.40 -18.88
N LEU A 189 2.24 7.07 -20.03
CA LEU A 189 2.47 5.79 -20.72
C LEU A 189 3.94 5.62 -21.13
N MET A 190 4.58 6.67 -21.65
CA MET A 190 6.00 6.66 -21.98
C MET A 190 6.85 6.34 -20.75
N ARG A 191 6.59 7.01 -19.61
CA ARG A 191 7.31 6.73 -18.35
C ARG A 191 7.06 5.33 -17.82
N ALA A 192 5.83 4.83 -17.90
CA ALA A 192 5.50 3.47 -17.47
C ALA A 192 6.24 2.42 -18.31
N ALA A 193 6.35 2.64 -19.62
CA ALA A 193 7.09 1.76 -20.53
C ALA A 193 8.60 1.74 -20.26
N ASP A 194 9.19 2.89 -19.91
CA ASP A 194 10.62 2.99 -19.58
C ASP A 194 10.96 2.27 -18.27
N HIS A 195 10.08 2.35 -17.27
CA HIS A 195 10.28 1.64 -16.00
C HIS A 195 10.26 0.10 -16.16
N GLY A 196 9.51 -0.43 -17.13
CA GLY A 196 9.53 -1.86 -17.45
C GLY A 196 10.86 -2.35 -18.04
N LYS A 197 11.70 -1.44 -18.56
CA LYS A 197 13.00 -1.79 -19.19
C LYS A 197 14.17 -1.70 -18.22
N THR A 198 14.10 -0.82 -17.21
CA THR A 198 15.21 -0.59 -16.26
C THR A 198 15.25 -1.58 -15.10
N GLY A 199 14.19 -2.39 -14.89
CA GLY A 199 14.12 -3.41 -13.86
C GLY A 199 15.00 -4.65 -14.10
N SER A 200 15.76 -4.69 -15.21
CA SER A 200 16.57 -5.84 -15.63
C SER A 200 18.08 -5.51 -15.71
N ALA A 201 18.58 -4.61 -14.87
CA ALA A 201 20.03 -4.49 -14.70
C ALA A 201 20.52 -5.69 -13.85
N PRO A 202 21.40 -6.57 -14.37
CA PRO A 202 21.94 -7.66 -13.57
C PRO A 202 22.67 -7.09 -12.36
N ALA A 203 22.40 -7.64 -11.19
CA ALA A 203 23.15 -7.34 -9.97
C ALA A 203 24.64 -7.50 -10.28
N SER A 204 25.36 -6.39 -10.34
CA SER A 204 26.81 -6.39 -10.46
C SER A 204 27.37 -7.03 -9.19
N GLY A 205 27.86 -8.26 -9.34
CA GLY A 205 28.53 -8.99 -8.28
C GLY A 205 29.73 -8.21 -7.76
N GLN A 206 29.81 -8.14 -6.43
CA GLN A 206 31.05 -7.93 -5.68
C GLN A 206 31.20 -9.10 -4.72
#